data_AF-A0A954VEP7-F1
#
_entry.id   AF-A0A954VEP7-F1
#
_cell.length_a   1.000
_cell.length_b   1.000
_cell.length_c   1.000
_cell.angle_alpha   90.00
_cell.angle_beta   90.00
_cell.angle_gamma   90.00
#
_symmetry.space_group_name_H-M   'P 1'
#
loop_
_entity.id
_entity.type
_entity.pdbx_description
1 polymer ?
#
loop_
_entity_poly.entity_id
_entity_poly.type
_entity_poly.pdbx_seq_one_letter_code
_entity_poly.pdbx_strand_id
1 'polypeptide(L)'
;MTRNSSRQARPKYGVREIVVLLAILGAIALYKHYTGQPFLDDPRDRNVAIDDTKGRESSTQTAETLTVDGSAQLEQGEQQILDAFEAQQSDIIVQASGRVRKLLPDDTIEPRHQKLIVELSSGHTVQIAHNIDLADRVPVREGETIEFRGEY
;
A
#
# COMPACT_ATOMS: atom_id res chain seq x y z
N MET A 1 -47.53 -4.28 52.84
CA MET A 1 -46.78 -5.37 52.17
C MET A 1 -46.14 -4.84 50.90
N THR A 2 -44.82 -4.97 50.82
CA THR A 2 -43.85 -4.38 49.85
C THR A 2 -43.67 -5.21 48.58
N ARG A 3 -43.32 -4.54 47.46
CA ARG A 3 -42.40 -5.00 46.37
C ARG A 3 -42.29 -3.86 45.34
N ASN A 4 -41.38 -2.90 45.49
CA ASN A 4 -39.99 -2.92 45.00
C ASN A 4 -39.83 -3.51 43.58
N SER A 5 -39.77 -2.64 42.58
CA SER A 5 -39.44 -2.99 41.19
C SER A 5 -38.04 -2.45 40.85
N SER A 6 -37.03 -3.20 41.28
CA SER A 6 -35.65 -2.99 40.83
C SER A 6 -35.56 -3.33 39.34
N ARG A 7 -35.51 -2.32 38.47
CA ARG A 7 -35.09 -2.51 37.08
C ARG A 7 -33.61 -2.91 37.10
N GLN A 8 -33.33 -4.20 36.99
CA GLN A 8 -31.97 -4.69 36.74
C GLN A 8 -31.53 -4.21 35.35
N ALA A 9 -30.49 -3.39 35.32
CA ALA A 9 -29.76 -3.08 34.10
C ALA A 9 -29.10 -4.38 33.61
N ARG A 10 -29.41 -4.80 32.38
CA ARG A 10 -28.73 -5.93 31.77
C ARG A 10 -27.30 -5.51 31.41
N PRO A 11 -26.27 -6.31 31.74
CA PRO A 11 -24.92 -6.02 31.26
C PRO A 11 -24.92 -6.13 29.73
N LYS A 12 -24.37 -5.10 29.07
CA LYS A 12 -24.43 -4.90 27.61
C LYS A 12 -23.56 -5.86 26.80
N TYR A 13 -22.76 -6.71 27.44
CA TYR A 13 -21.76 -7.53 26.75
C TYR A 13 -21.99 -9.00 27.08
N GLY A 14 -22.33 -9.78 26.06
CA GLY A 14 -22.49 -11.23 26.17
C GLY A 14 -21.13 -11.93 26.20
N VAL A 15 -21.05 -13.15 26.73
CA VAL A 15 -19.83 -13.98 26.79
C VAL A 15 -19.09 -14.07 25.44
N ARG A 16 -19.83 -13.94 24.34
CA ARG A 16 -19.31 -13.90 22.97
C ARG A 16 -18.43 -12.67 22.67
N GLU A 17 -18.72 -11.51 23.25
CA GLU A 17 -17.95 -10.28 23.05
C GLU A 17 -16.73 -10.18 23.97
N ILE A 18 -16.76 -10.81 25.16
CA ILE A 18 -15.60 -10.86 26.06
C ILE A 18 -14.46 -11.67 25.42
N VAL A 19 -14.77 -12.75 24.71
CA VAL A 19 -13.78 -13.55 23.96
C VAL A 19 -13.16 -12.72 22.82
N VAL A 20 -13.96 -11.91 22.13
CA VAL A 20 -13.47 -11.03 21.05
C VAL A 20 -12.52 -9.95 21.61
N LEU A 21 -12.86 -9.33 22.74
CA LEU A 21 -11.98 -8.33 23.37
C LEU A 21 -10.67 -8.92 23.90
N LEU A 22 -10.66 -10.14 24.44
CA LEU A 22 -9.43 -10.82 24.86
C LEU A 22 -8.55 -11.21 23.65
N ALA A 23 -9.15 -11.61 22.53
CA ALA A 23 -8.42 -11.90 21.29
C ALA A 23 -7.77 -10.63 20.72
N ILE A 24 -8.48 -9.49 20.72
CA ILE A 24 -7.95 -8.20 20.25
C ILE A 24 -6.80 -7.72 21.13
N LEU A 25 -6.93 -7.81 22.45
CA LEU A 25 -5.84 -7.42 23.37
C LEU A 25 -4.62 -8.34 23.27
N GLY A 26 -4.82 -9.64 23.05
CA GLY A 26 -3.74 -10.60 22.79
C GLY A 26 -2.99 -10.30 21.49
N ALA A 27 -3.70 -9.93 20.42
CA ALA A 27 -3.12 -9.57 19.13
C ALA A 27 -2.29 -8.27 19.21
N ILE A 28 -2.74 -7.26 19.95
CA ILE A 28 -2.00 -6.00 20.15
C ILE A 28 -0.71 -6.25 20.96
N ALA A 29 -0.77 -7.07 22.01
CA ALA A 29 0.41 -7.41 22.81
C ALA A 29 1.43 -8.23 22.00
N LEU A 30 0.97 -9.15 21.15
CA LEU A 30 1.83 -9.92 20.24
C LEU A 30 2.45 -9.03 19.15
N TYR A 31 1.69 -8.08 18.59
CA TYR A 31 2.16 -7.12 17.58
C TYR A 31 3.25 -6.19 18.12
N LYS A 32 3.10 -5.70 19.36
CA LYS A 32 4.12 -4.86 20.02
C LYS A 32 5.40 -5.61 20.39
N HIS A 33 5.31 -6.91 20.71
CA HIS A 33 6.51 -7.71 21.02
C HIS A 33 7.26 -8.15 19.76
N TYR A 34 6.57 -8.26 18.62
CA TYR A 34 7.15 -8.66 17.34
C TYR A 34 7.94 -7.55 16.64
N THR A 35 7.58 -6.28 16.86
CA THR A 35 8.27 -5.13 16.25
C THR A 35 9.38 -4.60 17.15
N GLY A 36 10.49 -5.31 17.20
CA GLY A 36 11.77 -4.74 17.63
C GLY A 36 12.29 -3.78 16.55
N GLN A 37 12.26 -2.48 16.82
CA GLN A 37 13.01 -1.49 16.05
C GLN A 37 14.03 -0.81 16.99
N PRO A 38 15.33 -1.11 16.89
CA PRO A 38 16.33 -0.15 17.32
C PRO A 38 16.29 1.05 16.37
N PHE A 39 16.25 2.20 17.03
CA PHE A 39 16.25 3.55 16.53
C PHE A 39 17.65 3.95 16.01
N LEU A 40 17.67 4.72 14.91
CA LEU A 40 18.76 5.52 14.28
C LEU A 40 19.67 4.86 13.25
N ASP A 41 19.56 5.34 12.00
CA ASP A 41 20.66 6.04 11.34
C ASP A 41 20.08 7.19 10.48
N ASP A 42 20.37 8.44 10.85
CA ASP A 42 20.07 9.65 10.05
C ASP A 42 21.25 9.89 9.09
N PRO A 43 21.10 9.85 7.76
CA PRO A 43 22.22 9.99 6.83
C PRO A 43 22.61 11.44 6.54
N ARG A 44 22.13 12.44 7.30
CA ARG A 44 22.48 13.86 7.07
C ARG A 44 23.83 14.29 7.66
N ASP A 45 24.93 13.52 7.52
CA ASP A 45 26.27 14.11 7.75
C ASP A 45 27.48 13.26 7.29
N ARG A 46 27.69 13.05 5.98
CA ARG A 46 28.99 12.55 5.48
C ARG A 46 29.44 13.20 4.17
N ASN A 47 29.58 14.52 4.18
CA ASN A 47 30.36 15.26 3.19
C ASN A 47 31.40 16.15 3.89
N VAL A 48 32.40 15.54 4.55
CA VAL A 48 33.66 16.21 4.91
C VAL A 48 34.81 15.20 4.80
N ALA A 49 35.42 15.14 3.62
CA ALA A 49 36.87 14.98 3.45
C ALA A 49 37.17 15.19 1.96
N ILE A 50 37.63 16.40 1.65
CA ILE A 50 38.24 16.76 0.39
C ILE A 50 39.62 16.09 0.40
N ASP A 51 39.86 15.15 -0.50
CA ASP A 51 41.22 14.74 -0.83
C ASP A 51 41.36 14.76 -2.36
N ASP A 52 42.06 15.80 -2.80
CA ASP A 52 42.54 15.93 -4.15
C ASP A 52 43.40 14.71 -4.50
N THR A 53 43.27 14.18 -5.72
CA THR A 53 44.36 14.06 -6.73
C THR A 53 44.01 12.96 -7.75
N LYS A 54 44.10 13.36 -9.03
CA LYS A 54 44.46 12.55 -10.21
C LYS A 54 43.38 11.74 -10.94
N GLY A 55 42.74 12.44 -11.87
CA GLY A 55 42.89 12.12 -13.30
C GLY A 55 41.97 11.04 -13.89
N ARG A 56 40.95 11.50 -14.62
CA ARG A 56 40.73 11.08 -16.02
C ARG A 56 39.77 12.06 -16.70
N GLU A 57 40.23 12.64 -17.79
CA GLU A 57 39.47 13.55 -18.64
C GLU A 57 38.36 12.81 -19.39
N SER A 58 37.23 13.53 -19.49
CA SER A 58 36.18 13.47 -20.51
C SER A 58 36.16 12.26 -21.44
N SER A 59 35.24 11.34 -21.16
CA SER A 59 34.62 10.53 -22.20
C SER A 59 33.14 10.90 -22.24
N THR A 60 32.73 11.47 -23.37
CA THR A 60 31.33 11.66 -23.77
C THR A 60 30.53 10.40 -23.46
N GLN A 61 29.68 10.46 -22.43
CA GLN A 61 28.78 9.36 -22.09
C GLN A 61 27.54 9.48 -22.99
N THR A 62 27.69 8.92 -24.18
CA THR A 62 26.59 8.56 -25.07
C THR A 62 25.63 7.65 -24.30
N ALA A 63 24.34 7.98 -24.41
CA ALA A 63 23.20 7.34 -23.78
C ALA A 63 23.20 5.81 -23.96
N GLU A 64 23.24 5.05 -22.85
CA GLU A 64 22.85 3.63 -22.76
C GLU A 64 22.95 3.10 -21.31
N THR A 65 22.26 3.69 -20.31
CA THR A 65 22.04 3.03 -18.99
C THR A 65 20.87 3.70 -18.24
N LEU A 66 19.60 3.38 -18.54
CA LEU A 66 18.44 3.93 -17.81
C LEU A 66 17.27 2.95 -17.60
N THR A 67 17.41 1.65 -17.87
CA THR A 67 16.25 0.74 -17.95
C THR A 67 16.23 -0.41 -16.94
N VAL A 68 17.21 -0.52 -16.02
CA VAL A 68 17.29 -1.69 -15.11
C VAL A 68 16.62 -1.43 -13.75
N ASP A 69 16.72 -0.21 -13.20
CA ASP A 69 16.19 0.08 -11.86
C ASP A 69 14.66 0.17 -11.84
N GLY A 70 14.06 0.73 -12.90
CA GLY A 70 12.60 0.91 -12.98
C GLY A 70 11.83 -0.40 -13.09
N SER A 71 12.30 -1.36 -13.90
CA SER A 71 11.64 -2.67 -14.02
C SER A 71 11.71 -3.47 -12.73
N ALA A 72 12.86 -3.45 -12.04
CA ALA A 72 13.02 -4.16 -10.78
C ALA A 72 12.10 -3.60 -9.67
N GLN A 73 11.92 -2.27 -9.62
CA GLN A 73 11.00 -1.65 -8.67
C GLN A 73 9.54 -2.04 -8.93
N LEU A 74 9.12 -2.15 -10.19
CA LEU A 74 7.76 -2.56 -10.55
C LEU A 74 7.48 -4.04 -10.25
N GLU A 75 8.47 -4.92 -10.46
CA GLU A 75 8.37 -6.33 -10.07
C GLU A 75 8.29 -6.49 -8.54
N GLN A 76 9.09 -5.72 -7.79
CA GLN A 76 9.02 -5.71 -6.33
C GLN A 76 7.67 -5.21 -5.82
N GLY A 77 7.13 -4.14 -6.41
CA GLY A 77 5.82 -3.63 -6.00
C GLY A 77 4.66 -4.56 -6.38
N GLU A 78 4.77 -5.31 -7.49
CA GLU A 78 3.84 -6.40 -7.77
C GLU A 78 3.91 -7.48 -6.70
N GLN A 79 5.11 -7.91 -6.30
CA GLN A 79 5.26 -8.90 -5.22
C GLN A 79 4.65 -8.38 -3.90
N GLN A 80 4.83 -7.10 -3.57
CA GLN A 80 4.21 -6.49 -2.39
C GLN A 80 2.67 -6.55 -2.43
N ILE A 81 2.06 -6.37 -3.60
CA ILE A 81 0.61 -6.52 -3.77
C ILE A 81 0.18 -7.96 -3.52
N LEU A 82 0.93 -8.95 -4.04
CA LEU A 82 0.62 -10.37 -3.84
C LEU A 82 0.75 -10.76 -2.37
N ASP A 83 1.82 -10.34 -1.71
CA ASP A 83 2.05 -10.60 -0.29
C ASP A 83 0.94 -9.97 0.56
N ALA A 84 0.51 -8.74 0.24
CA ALA A 84 -0.57 -8.06 0.94
C ALA A 84 -1.93 -8.74 0.72
N PHE A 85 -2.18 -9.24 -0.49
CA PHE A 85 -3.38 -10.03 -0.78
C PHE A 85 -3.41 -11.32 0.05
N GLU A 86 -2.31 -12.07 0.08
CA GLU A 86 -2.20 -13.31 0.86
C GLU A 86 -2.30 -13.06 2.36
N ALA A 87 -1.67 -12.00 2.85
CA ALA A 87 -1.69 -11.61 4.26
C ALA A 87 -2.96 -10.86 4.67
N GLN A 88 -3.86 -10.53 3.73
CA GLN A 88 -5.01 -9.66 3.94
C GLN A 88 -4.64 -8.32 4.60
N GLN A 89 -3.49 -7.78 4.19
CA GLN A 89 -2.95 -6.54 4.68
C GLN A 89 -3.49 -5.37 3.85
N SER A 90 -3.73 -4.23 4.52
CA SER A 90 -4.06 -2.96 3.89
C SER A 90 -3.10 -1.85 4.36
N ASP A 91 -3.32 -0.64 3.88
CA ASP A 91 -2.65 0.60 4.27
C ASP A 91 -1.15 0.62 3.91
N ILE A 92 -0.79 -0.09 2.83
CA ILE A 92 0.58 -0.10 2.31
C ILE A 92 0.66 0.63 0.97
N ILE A 93 1.75 1.37 0.77
CA ILE A 93 2.02 2.03 -0.50
C ILE A 93 2.72 1.05 -1.44
N VAL A 94 2.13 0.85 -2.62
CA VAL A 94 2.64 -0.03 -3.67
C VAL A 94 2.81 0.75 -4.97
N GLN A 95 3.76 0.32 -5.81
CA GLN A 95 3.96 0.85 -7.15
C GLN A 95 4.22 -0.31 -8.10
N ALA A 96 3.36 -0.49 -9.09
CA ALA A 96 3.44 -1.60 -10.01
C ALA A 96 2.96 -1.19 -11.41
N SER A 97 3.09 -2.10 -12.36
CA SER A 97 2.56 -1.92 -13.71
C SER A 97 1.67 -3.10 -14.10
N GLY A 98 0.76 -2.86 -15.04
CA GLY A 98 -0.09 -3.92 -15.55
C GLY A 98 -0.93 -3.49 -16.73
N ARG A 99 -1.58 -4.46 -17.37
CA ARG A 99 -2.44 -4.24 -18.53
C ARG A 99 -3.86 -3.95 -18.06
N VAL A 100 -4.46 -2.87 -18.54
CA VAL A 100 -5.88 -2.56 -18.32
C VAL A 100 -6.72 -3.63 -18.99
N ARG A 101 -7.30 -4.53 -18.20
CA ARG A 101 -8.16 -5.62 -18.68
C ARG A 101 -9.58 -5.13 -18.93
N LYS A 102 -10.05 -4.19 -18.11
CA LYS A 102 -11.42 -3.67 -18.21
C LYS A 102 -11.55 -2.27 -17.64
N LEU A 103 -12.32 -1.43 -18.31
CA LEU A 103 -12.83 -0.17 -17.75
C LEU A 103 -14.20 -0.42 -17.11
N LEU A 104 -14.35 -0.07 -15.84
CA LEU A 104 -15.61 -0.19 -15.12
C LEU A 104 -16.38 1.14 -15.16
N PRO A 105 -17.71 1.12 -14.97
CA PRO A 105 -18.46 2.35 -14.76
C PRO A 105 -17.90 3.15 -13.58
N ASP A 106 -17.82 4.47 -13.77
CA ASP A 106 -17.42 5.39 -12.71
C ASP A 106 -18.41 5.33 -11.54
N ASP A 107 -17.95 5.69 -10.35
CA ASP A 107 -18.87 5.90 -9.22
C ASP A 107 -19.79 7.10 -9.48
N THR A 108 -21.02 6.98 -9.01
CA THR A 108 -22.05 8.02 -9.14
C THR A 108 -22.24 8.84 -7.86
N ILE A 109 -21.56 8.47 -6.77
CA ILE A 109 -21.65 9.09 -5.44
C ILE A 109 -20.26 9.62 -5.08
N GLU A 110 -20.20 10.80 -4.48
CA GLU A 110 -18.95 11.40 -4.02
C GLU A 110 -18.32 10.63 -2.83
N PRO A 111 -16.98 10.48 -2.78
CA PRO A 111 -16.04 10.84 -3.84
C PRO A 111 -16.16 9.89 -5.03
N ARG A 112 -16.21 10.46 -6.24
CA ARG A 112 -16.35 9.69 -7.48
C ARG A 112 -15.00 9.11 -7.87
N HIS A 113 -14.99 7.84 -8.27
CA HIS A 113 -13.81 7.18 -8.79
C HIS A 113 -13.99 6.70 -10.23
N GLN A 114 -12.95 6.88 -11.03
CA GLN A 114 -12.74 6.07 -12.23
C GLN A 114 -12.22 4.71 -11.78
N LYS A 115 -12.94 3.66 -12.14
CA LYS A 115 -12.61 2.29 -11.75
C LYS A 115 -12.10 1.47 -12.93
N LEU A 116 -11.04 0.71 -12.72
CA LEU A 116 -10.42 -0.11 -13.75
C LEU A 116 -9.89 -1.41 -13.15
N ILE A 117 -9.97 -2.49 -13.94
CA ILE A 117 -9.35 -3.77 -13.62
C ILE A 117 -8.04 -3.86 -14.40
N VAL A 118 -6.95 -4.09 -13.69
CA VAL A 118 -5.60 -4.25 -14.24
C VAL A 118 -5.11 -5.66 -13.96
N GLU A 119 -4.60 -6.30 -15.00
CA GLU A 119 -3.91 -7.59 -14.91
C GLU A 119 -2.40 -7.36 -14.76
N LEU A 120 -1.84 -7.90 -13.68
CA LEU A 120 -0.42 -7.86 -13.35
C LEU A 120 0.34 -8.95 -14.11
N SER A 121 1.67 -8.91 -14.11
CA SER A 121 2.48 -9.87 -14.87
C SER A 121 2.35 -11.32 -14.38
N SER A 122 2.04 -11.50 -13.08
CA SER A 122 1.72 -12.77 -12.44
C SER A 122 0.36 -13.36 -12.85
N GLY A 123 -0.48 -12.61 -13.56
CA GLY A 123 -1.85 -12.99 -13.92
C GLY A 123 -2.89 -12.69 -12.84
N HIS A 124 -2.48 -12.16 -11.68
CA HIS A 124 -3.42 -11.60 -10.71
C HIS A 124 -4.04 -10.32 -11.26
N THR A 125 -5.24 -9.98 -10.77
CA THR A 125 -5.91 -8.73 -11.14
C THR A 125 -6.13 -7.85 -9.93
N VAL A 126 -5.85 -6.56 -10.08
CA VAL A 126 -6.19 -5.52 -9.11
C VAL A 126 -7.29 -4.62 -9.67
N GLN A 127 -8.15 -4.13 -8.76
CA GLN A 127 -9.07 -3.05 -9.08
C GLN A 127 -8.48 -1.74 -8.57
N ILE A 128 -8.34 -0.76 -9.45
CA ILE A 128 -7.88 0.59 -9.09
C ILE A 128 -9.09 1.51 -9.04
N ALA A 129 -9.17 2.33 -7.99
CA ALA A 129 -10.16 3.40 -7.82
C ALA A 129 -9.44 4.76 -7.79
N HIS A 130 -9.46 5.47 -8.93
CA HIS A 130 -8.83 6.78 -9.08
C HIS A 130 -9.84 7.90 -8.81
N ASN A 131 -9.58 8.77 -7.83
CA ASN A 131 -10.50 9.85 -7.48
C ASN A 131 -10.52 10.93 -8.58
N ILE A 132 -11.65 11.04 -9.28
CA ILE A 132 -11.84 11.98 -10.40
C ILE A 132 -12.43 13.33 -9.98
N ASP A 133 -12.74 13.50 -8.70
CA ASP A 133 -13.09 14.80 -8.14
C ASP A 133 -11.84 15.60 -7.76
N LEU A 134 -10.75 14.90 -7.41
CA LEU A 134 -9.47 15.51 -7.00
C LEU A 134 -8.46 15.65 -8.13
N ALA A 135 -8.55 14.82 -9.18
CA ALA A 135 -7.62 14.81 -10.29
C ALA A 135 -8.33 14.51 -11.60
N ASP A 136 -7.74 14.93 -12.71
CA ASP A 136 -8.28 14.64 -14.04
C ASP A 136 -8.41 13.12 -14.28
N ARG A 137 -9.39 12.77 -15.10
CA ARG A 137 -9.60 11.38 -15.55
C ARG A 137 -8.38 10.90 -16.33
N VAL A 138 -7.94 9.68 -16.06
CA VAL A 138 -6.83 9.07 -16.81
C VAL A 138 -7.33 8.59 -18.18
N PRO A 139 -6.75 9.06 -19.31
CA PRO A 139 -7.24 8.76 -20.66
C PRO A 139 -6.73 7.39 -21.15
N VAL A 140 -7.07 6.32 -20.44
CA VAL A 140 -6.64 4.94 -20.71
C VAL A 140 -7.69 4.13 -21.46
N ARG A 141 -7.24 3.11 -22.19
CA ARG A 141 -8.09 2.14 -22.91
C ARG A 141 -7.81 0.71 -22.47
N GLU A 142 -8.80 -0.17 -22.69
CA GLU A 142 -8.60 -1.60 -22.53
C GLU A 142 -7.47 -2.09 -23.45
N GLY A 143 -6.59 -2.92 -22.89
CA GLY A 143 -5.39 -3.42 -23.54
C GLY A 143 -4.15 -2.55 -23.36
N GLU A 144 -4.25 -1.30 -22.90
CA GLU A 144 -3.08 -0.47 -22.63
C GLU A 144 -2.36 -0.92 -21.34
N THR A 145 -1.03 -0.75 -21.31
CA THR A 145 -0.23 -0.98 -20.09
C THR A 145 -0.06 0.34 -19.36
N ILE A 146 -0.29 0.32 -18.05
CA ILE A 146 -0.14 1.48 -17.19
C ILE A 146 0.77 1.16 -16.02
N GLU A 147 1.49 2.17 -15.56
CA GLU A 147 2.14 2.17 -14.26
C GLU A 147 1.25 2.92 -13.27
N PHE A 148 1.15 2.42 -12.05
CA PHE A 148 0.33 3.01 -11.01
C PHE A 148 1.04 2.95 -9.66
N ARG A 149 0.72 3.93 -8.80
CA ARG A 149 1.16 3.98 -7.41
C ARG A 149 -0.04 4.33 -6.55
N GLY A 150 -0.25 3.59 -5.48
CA GLY A 150 -1.42 3.77 -4.63
C GLY A 150 -1.28 3.05 -3.30
N GLU A 151 -2.34 3.16 -2.51
CA GLU A 151 -2.54 2.41 -1.28
C GLU A 151 -3.31 1.13 -1.59
N TYR A 152 -2.85 -0.01 -1.06
CA TYR A 152 -3.54 -1.30 -1.15
C TYR A 152 -4.42 -1.52 0.08
#